data_AF-A0A0B5HYK5-F1
#
_entry.id   AF-A0A0B5HYK5-F1
#
_cell.length_a   1.000
_cell.length_b   1.000
_cell.length_c   1.000
_cell.angle_alpha   90.00
_cell.angle_beta   90.00
_cell.angle_gamma   90.00
#
_symmetry.space_group_name_H-M   'P 1'
#
loop_
_entity.id
_entity.type
_entity.pdbx_description
1 polymer ?
#
loop_
_entity_poly.entity_id
_entity_poly.type
_entity_poly.pdbx_seq_one_letter_code
_entity_poly.pdbx_strand_id
1 'polypeptide(L)'
;MRKIALKKPPTDKVKIMKDDNVNDEEILKALKPDYSNQEIDDAFNQSSQDGNILDELDQFEPSKEQQDAPEDLLEEAPSPEGEEPSLRYTQSNTGYNQPAPELGSSQIQEIVESIVEEKWDDLISKIGDVNLWKESVNNDLEAVKQEILRVQEKFNNLQNILVGRVHDYNKNVSELNSEMKALEQVMQKIIEPLTTNVKELGKITSELKKKKSRSI
;
A
#
# COMPACT_ATOMS: atom_id res chain seq x y z
N MET A 1 -37.71 -13.04 3.91
CA MET A 1 -36.52 -12.38 4.49
C MET A 1 -35.28 -13.17 4.11
N ARG A 2 -34.57 -12.79 3.03
CA ARG A 2 -33.28 -13.40 2.68
C ARG A 2 -32.17 -12.62 3.37
N LYS A 3 -31.41 -13.30 4.23
CA LYS A 3 -30.23 -12.73 4.88
C LYS A 3 -29.20 -12.39 3.80
N ILE A 4 -28.84 -11.12 3.69
CA ILE A 4 -27.70 -10.67 2.89
C ILE A 4 -26.48 -11.19 3.65
N ALA A 5 -25.91 -12.30 3.18
CA ALA A 5 -24.63 -12.77 3.70
C ALA A 5 -23.60 -11.71 3.34
N LEU A 6 -23.01 -11.06 4.35
CA LEU A 6 -21.86 -10.18 4.18
C LEU A 6 -20.76 -10.96 3.44
N LYS A 7 -20.63 -10.68 2.15
CA LYS A 7 -19.55 -11.19 1.31
C LYS A 7 -18.28 -10.54 1.85
N LYS A 8 -17.42 -11.34 2.49
CA LYS A 8 -16.14 -10.85 3.04
C LYS A 8 -15.35 -10.19 1.90
N PRO A 9 -14.64 -9.08 2.14
CA PRO A 9 -13.83 -8.47 1.10
C PRO A 9 -12.79 -9.47 0.59
N PRO A 10 -12.54 -9.55 -0.73
CA PRO A 10 -11.63 -10.53 -1.32
C PRO A 10 -10.21 -10.44 -0.74
N THR A 11 -9.81 -9.26 -0.27
CA THR A 11 -8.54 -8.99 0.43
C THR A 11 -8.31 -9.88 1.65
N ASP A 12 -9.33 -10.09 2.49
CA ASP A 12 -9.20 -10.93 3.69
C ASP A 12 -9.00 -12.41 3.33
N LYS A 13 -9.66 -12.86 2.27
CA LYS A 13 -9.60 -14.25 1.81
C LYS A 13 -8.25 -14.55 1.14
N VAL A 14 -7.70 -13.61 0.38
CA VAL A 14 -6.34 -13.69 -0.18
C VAL A 14 -5.30 -13.72 0.94
N LYS A 15 -5.42 -12.87 1.96
CA LYS A 15 -4.50 -12.81 3.11
C LYS A 15 -4.43 -14.13 3.88
N ILE A 16 -5.59 -14.69 4.23
CA ILE A 16 -5.68 -15.99 4.93
C ILE A 16 -5.06 -17.11 4.09
N MET A 17 -5.33 -17.15 2.78
CA MET A 17 -4.78 -18.21 1.92
C MET A 17 -3.27 -18.07 1.71
N LYS A 18 -2.74 -16.84 1.68
CA LYS A 18 -1.29 -16.60 1.67
C LYS A 18 -0.63 -17.00 2.99
N ASP A 19 -1.27 -16.73 4.13
CA ASP A 19 -0.80 -17.17 5.45
C ASP A 19 -0.78 -18.71 5.58
N ASP A 20 -1.72 -19.38 4.90
CA ASP A 20 -1.78 -20.84 4.78
C ASP A 20 -0.78 -21.42 3.74
N ASN A 21 0.11 -20.58 3.16
CA ASN A 21 1.13 -20.93 2.16
C ASN A 21 0.56 -21.56 0.87
N VAL A 22 -0.66 -21.18 0.50
CA VAL A 22 -1.31 -21.58 -0.75
C VAL A 22 -0.71 -20.78 -1.91
N ASN A 23 -0.50 -21.43 -3.06
CA ASN A 23 0.08 -20.75 -4.23
C ASN A 23 -0.93 -19.79 -4.88
N ASP A 24 -0.44 -18.69 -5.46
CA ASP A 24 -1.26 -17.62 -6.04
C ASP A 24 -2.22 -18.13 -7.14
N GLU A 25 -1.81 -19.15 -7.90
CA GLU A 25 -2.66 -19.82 -8.90
C GLU A 25 -3.85 -20.57 -8.29
N GLU A 26 -3.66 -21.18 -7.12
CA GLU A 26 -4.70 -21.89 -6.38
C GLU A 26 -5.66 -20.91 -5.71
N ILE A 27 -5.15 -19.78 -5.22
CA ILE A 27 -5.93 -18.67 -4.68
C ILE A 27 -6.83 -18.06 -5.76
N LEU A 28 -6.28 -17.78 -6.95
CA LEU A 28 -7.04 -17.32 -8.12
C LEU A 28 -8.18 -18.28 -8.47
N LYS A 29 -7.91 -19.58 -8.49
CA LYS A 29 -8.92 -20.61 -8.78
C LYS A 29 -10.02 -20.68 -7.72
N ALA A 30 -9.68 -20.47 -6.45
CA ALA A 30 -10.63 -20.46 -5.33
C ALA A 30 -11.49 -19.19 -5.23
N LEU A 31 -11.06 -18.09 -5.87
CA LEU A 31 -11.73 -16.79 -5.82
C LEU A 31 -12.55 -16.45 -7.08
N LYS A 32 -12.16 -16.98 -8.24
CA LYS A 32 -12.92 -16.86 -9.50
C LYS A 32 -14.43 -17.18 -9.44
N PRO A 33 -14.94 -18.15 -8.65
CA PRO A 33 -16.39 -18.39 -8.61
C PRO A 33 -17.18 -17.29 -7.89
N ASP A 34 -16.53 -16.56 -6.98
CA ASP A 34 -17.19 -15.61 -6.09
C ASP A 34 -16.86 -14.15 -6.43
N TYR A 35 -15.74 -13.84 -7.11
CA TYR A 35 -15.24 -12.47 -7.34
C TYR A 35 -14.81 -12.24 -8.79
N SER A 36 -14.89 -10.99 -9.24
CA SER A 36 -14.40 -10.58 -10.56
C SER A 36 -12.87 -10.53 -10.60
N ASN A 37 -12.29 -10.66 -11.80
CA ASN A 37 -10.83 -10.61 -11.96
C ASN A 37 -10.24 -9.30 -11.41
N GLN A 38 -10.91 -8.17 -11.64
CA GLN A 38 -10.47 -6.87 -11.14
C GLN A 38 -10.47 -6.80 -9.61
N GLU A 39 -11.51 -7.34 -8.95
CA GLU A 39 -11.57 -7.41 -7.48
C GLU A 39 -10.50 -8.35 -6.88
N ILE A 40 -10.11 -9.39 -7.63
CA ILE A 40 -9.06 -10.33 -7.22
C ILE A 40 -7.69 -9.66 -7.35
N ASP A 41 -7.43 -8.97 -8.46
CA ASP A 41 -6.18 -8.25 -8.72
C ASP A 41 -5.96 -7.12 -7.70
N ASP A 42 -7.02 -6.37 -7.39
CA ASP A 42 -6.99 -5.34 -6.34
C ASP A 42 -6.68 -5.93 -4.96
N ALA A 43 -7.26 -7.09 -4.63
CA ALA A 43 -7.02 -7.80 -3.37
C ALA A 43 -5.59 -8.38 -3.26
N PHE A 44 -5.01 -8.85 -4.36
CA PHE A 44 -3.62 -9.33 -4.42
C PHE A 44 -2.62 -8.19 -4.21
N ASN A 45 -2.88 -7.03 -4.81
CA ASN A 45 -2.05 -5.85 -4.63
C ASN A 45 -2.15 -5.30 -3.21
N GLN A 46 -3.35 -5.25 -2.63
CA GLN A 46 -3.57 -4.78 -1.26
C GLN A 46 -3.00 -5.72 -0.20
N SER A 47 -3.17 -7.04 -0.36
CA SER A 47 -2.65 -8.03 0.61
C SER A 47 -1.12 -8.09 0.66
N SER A 48 -0.45 -7.75 -0.44
CA SER A 48 1.02 -7.73 -0.52
C SER A 48 1.62 -6.44 0.06
N GLN A 49 0.83 -5.36 0.17
CA GLN A 49 1.25 -4.09 0.77
C GLN A 49 1.11 -4.05 2.30
N ASP A 50 0.35 -4.99 2.88
CA ASP A 50 -0.02 -4.97 4.30
C ASP A 50 0.96 -5.77 5.20
N GLY A 51 2.08 -6.22 4.63
CA GLY A 51 3.03 -7.13 5.27
C GLY A 51 4.31 -6.50 5.83
N ASN A 52 4.60 -5.21 5.59
CA ASN A 52 5.97 -4.70 5.82
C ASN A 52 6.10 -3.27 6.36
N ILE A 53 5.14 -2.77 7.15
CA ILE A 53 5.25 -1.42 7.73
C ILE A 53 6.25 -1.37 8.91
N LEU A 54 6.73 -2.51 9.43
CA LEU A 54 7.67 -2.53 10.57
C LEU A 54 9.15 -2.75 10.22
N ASP A 55 9.49 -3.27 9.03
CA ASP A 55 10.89 -3.58 8.66
C ASP A 55 11.47 -2.67 7.55
N GLU A 56 10.67 -1.76 6.99
CA GLU A 56 11.07 -0.95 5.83
C GLU A 56 11.41 0.50 6.20
N LEU A 57 12.35 0.68 7.14
CA LEU A 57 13.04 1.95 7.36
C LEU A 57 14.52 1.92 6.94
N ASP A 58 15.01 0.80 6.41
CA ASP A 58 16.47 0.60 6.21
C ASP A 58 16.92 0.35 4.76
N GLN A 59 16.04 0.43 3.75
CA GLN A 59 16.45 0.20 2.36
C GLN A 59 15.78 1.17 1.37
N PHE A 60 16.21 2.43 1.41
CA PHE A 60 16.12 3.31 0.25
C PHE A 60 17.34 3.06 -0.66
N GLU A 61 17.20 2.15 -1.62
CA GLU A 61 18.04 2.17 -2.83
C GLU A 61 17.18 2.55 -4.05
N PRO A 62 17.56 3.59 -4.83
CA PRO A 62 16.86 3.92 -6.06
C PRO A 62 17.33 2.97 -7.18
N SER A 63 16.55 1.94 -7.45
CA SER A 63 16.78 1.06 -8.60
C SER A 63 16.18 1.65 -9.87
N LYS A 64 17.04 1.66 -10.90
CA LYS A 64 16.93 2.35 -12.18
C LYS A 64 15.86 1.76 -13.09
N GLU A 65 15.38 2.63 -13.99
CA GLU A 65 14.62 2.31 -15.20
C GLU A 65 15.15 1.06 -15.92
N GLN A 66 14.23 0.15 -16.27
CA GLN A 66 14.45 -0.76 -17.39
C GLN A 66 13.12 -1.02 -18.10
N GLN A 67 12.93 -0.26 -19.18
CA GLN A 67 12.19 -0.68 -20.36
C GLN A 67 12.79 -1.98 -20.88
N ASP A 68 11.96 -3.01 -21.09
CA ASP A 68 12.04 -3.84 -22.27
C ASP A 68 10.77 -4.71 -22.36
N ALA A 69 10.00 -4.49 -23.42
CA ALA A 69 9.07 -5.48 -23.94
C ALA A 69 9.86 -6.53 -24.73
N PRO A 70 9.32 -7.75 -24.86
CA PRO A 70 9.14 -8.24 -26.23
C PRO A 70 7.75 -8.81 -26.49
N GLU A 71 7.21 -8.40 -27.63
CA GLU A 71 6.28 -9.17 -28.45
C GLU A 71 6.83 -10.58 -28.71
N ASP A 72 5.99 -11.59 -28.55
CA ASP A 72 5.50 -12.47 -29.62
C ASP A 72 5.07 -13.81 -29.02
N LEU A 73 3.80 -14.18 -29.20
CA LEU A 73 3.34 -15.53 -29.53
C LEU A 73 1.80 -15.55 -29.53
N LEU A 74 1.28 -15.57 -30.75
CA LEU A 74 -0.06 -15.98 -31.11
C LEU A 74 -0.41 -17.34 -30.48
N GLU A 75 -1.53 -17.42 -29.77
CA GLU A 75 -2.31 -18.66 -29.71
C GLU A 75 -3.81 -18.36 -29.56
N GLU A 76 -4.59 -19.23 -30.17
CA GLU A 76 -5.89 -19.00 -30.79
C GLU A 76 -7.05 -19.54 -29.92
N ALA A 77 -8.23 -18.91 -30.11
CA ALA A 77 -9.60 -19.37 -29.81
C ALA A 77 -10.20 -19.15 -28.39
N PRO A 78 -11.54 -19.12 -28.25
CA PRO A 78 -12.60 -18.66 -29.18
C PRO A 78 -13.50 -17.55 -28.57
N SER A 79 -14.01 -16.65 -29.41
CA SER A 79 -15.04 -15.68 -29.05
C SER A 79 -16.40 -16.35 -28.82
N PRO A 80 -17.13 -16.07 -27.72
CA PRO A 80 -18.55 -16.37 -27.64
C PRO A 80 -19.37 -15.35 -28.44
N GLU A 81 -20.23 -15.90 -29.30
CA GLU A 81 -21.20 -15.24 -30.16
C GLU A 81 -22.06 -14.21 -29.41
N GLY A 82 -22.18 -13.03 -30.02
CA GLY A 82 -23.20 -12.05 -29.68
C GLY A 82 -24.54 -12.50 -30.23
N GLU A 83 -25.51 -12.71 -29.36
CA GLU A 83 -26.92 -12.79 -29.71
C GLU A 83 -27.53 -11.39 -29.65
N GLU A 84 -27.68 -10.72 -30.80
CA GLU A 84 -28.59 -9.59 -30.96
C GLU A 84 -29.93 -10.05 -31.57
N PRO A 85 -31.08 -9.51 -31.10
CA PRO A 85 -32.41 -9.97 -31.48
C PRO A 85 -32.81 -9.45 -32.87
N SER A 86 -33.07 -10.37 -33.81
CA SER A 86 -33.68 -10.03 -35.11
C SER A 86 -35.21 -10.00 -34.99
N LEU A 87 -35.78 -8.81 -35.16
CA LEU A 87 -37.23 -8.58 -35.31
C LEU A 87 -37.69 -9.09 -36.68
N ARG A 88 -38.53 -10.12 -36.65
CA ARG A 88 -39.19 -10.71 -37.81
C ARG A 88 -40.46 -9.92 -38.15
N TYR A 89 -40.41 -9.07 -39.18
CA TYR A 89 -41.63 -8.52 -39.80
C TYR A 89 -41.99 -9.34 -41.04
N THR A 90 -43.18 -9.93 -41.00
CA THR A 90 -43.80 -10.63 -42.13
C THR A 90 -44.42 -9.62 -43.10
N GLN A 91 -43.93 -9.63 -44.33
CA GLN A 91 -44.52 -8.95 -45.48
C GLN A 91 -45.71 -9.75 -46.00
N SER A 92 -46.86 -9.09 -46.17
CA SER A 92 -47.89 -9.51 -47.12
C SER A 92 -48.56 -8.31 -47.77
N ASN A 93 -48.81 -8.49 -49.05
CA ASN A 93 -49.06 -7.55 -50.12
C ASN A 93 -50.57 -7.26 -50.28
N THR A 94 -50.99 -6.00 -50.45
CA THR A 94 -51.97 -5.58 -51.49
C THR A 94 -52.15 -4.06 -51.49
N GLY A 95 -52.14 -3.47 -52.68
CA GLY A 95 -52.14 -2.02 -52.87
C GLY A 95 -53.48 -1.34 -52.65
N TYR A 96 -53.43 -0.04 -52.42
CA TYR A 96 -54.29 1.00 -53.02
C TYR A 96 -53.57 2.35 -52.86
N ASN A 97 -53.48 3.08 -53.96
CA ASN A 97 -52.96 4.44 -54.01
C ASN A 97 -54.00 5.38 -53.36
N GLN A 98 -53.65 6.01 -52.25
CA GLN A 98 -54.42 7.09 -51.64
C GLN A 98 -53.45 8.14 -51.09
N PRO A 99 -53.62 9.44 -51.39
CA PRO A 99 -52.74 10.48 -50.88
C PRO A 99 -52.81 10.56 -49.36
N ALA A 100 -51.65 10.46 -48.70
CA ALA A 100 -51.54 10.49 -47.25
C ALA A 100 -51.98 11.86 -46.70
N PRO A 101 -52.88 11.90 -45.70
CA PRO A 101 -53.13 13.12 -44.93
C PRO A 101 -51.91 13.44 -44.06
N GLU A 102 -51.60 14.74 -43.92
CA GLU A 102 -50.67 15.34 -42.96
C GLU A 102 -51.09 15.05 -41.50
N LEU A 103 -50.99 13.79 -41.08
CA LEU A 103 -51.14 13.34 -39.71
C LEU A 103 -49.82 12.69 -39.32
N GLY A 104 -48.92 13.44 -38.71
CA GLY A 104 -47.67 12.86 -38.26
C GLY A 104 -46.67 13.78 -37.58
N SER A 105 -46.74 15.10 -37.78
CA SER A 105 -45.85 16.02 -37.07
C SER A 105 -46.38 16.36 -35.68
N SER A 106 -47.66 16.74 -35.57
CA SER A 106 -48.22 17.25 -34.30
C SER A 106 -48.33 16.19 -33.19
N GLN A 107 -48.69 14.95 -33.51
CA GLN A 107 -48.77 13.86 -32.52
C GLN A 107 -47.39 13.33 -32.13
N ILE A 108 -46.45 13.28 -33.07
CA ILE A 108 -45.05 12.96 -32.75
C ILE A 108 -44.45 14.08 -31.91
N GLN A 109 -44.77 15.34 -32.19
CA GLN A 109 -44.32 16.49 -31.43
C GLN A 109 -44.90 16.49 -30.00
N GLU A 110 -46.18 16.17 -29.82
CA GLU A 110 -46.79 16.03 -28.49
C GLU A 110 -46.12 14.91 -27.67
N ILE A 111 -45.83 13.77 -28.30
CA ILE A 111 -45.11 12.66 -27.65
C ILE A 111 -43.67 13.08 -27.32
N VAL A 112 -42.98 13.78 -28.22
CA VAL A 112 -41.60 14.26 -27.98
C VAL A 112 -41.56 15.32 -26.89
N GLU A 113 -42.49 16.27 -26.87
CA GLU A 113 -42.59 17.31 -25.83
C GLU A 113 -42.84 16.67 -24.46
N SER A 114 -43.75 15.68 -24.37
CA SER A 114 -43.98 14.94 -23.12
C SER A 114 -42.77 14.15 -22.62
N ILE A 115 -42.01 13.52 -23.53
CA ILE A 115 -40.79 12.78 -23.16
C ILE A 115 -39.69 13.73 -22.72
N VAL A 116 -39.55 14.87 -23.39
CA VAL A 116 -38.53 15.87 -23.06
C VAL A 116 -38.84 16.50 -21.71
N GLU A 117 -40.10 16.87 -21.43
CA GLU A 117 -40.52 17.44 -20.15
C GLU A 117 -40.33 16.43 -19.00
N GLU A 118 -40.72 15.16 -19.17
CA GLU A 118 -40.48 14.09 -18.20
C GLU A 118 -38.98 13.93 -17.89
N LYS A 119 -38.12 13.98 -18.92
CA LYS A 119 -36.66 13.89 -18.73
C LYS A 119 -36.05 15.14 -18.10
N TRP A 120 -36.59 16.33 -18.36
CA TRP A 120 -36.15 17.56 -17.71
C TRP A 120 -36.55 17.58 -16.23
N ASP A 121 -37.75 17.14 -15.89
CA ASP A 121 -38.20 17.05 -14.49
C ASP A 121 -37.41 16.01 -13.70
N ASP A 122 -37.13 14.84 -14.28
CA ASP A 122 -36.25 13.83 -13.69
C ASP A 122 -34.82 14.37 -13.45
N LEU A 123 -34.32 15.19 -14.36
CA LEU A 123 -32.99 15.79 -14.28
C LEU A 123 -32.93 16.91 -13.22
N ILE A 124 -33.96 17.75 -13.13
CA ILE A 124 -34.06 18.78 -12.09
C ILE A 124 -34.28 18.15 -10.70
N SER A 125 -35.06 17.07 -10.61
CA SER A 125 -35.23 16.30 -9.39
C SER A 125 -33.89 15.75 -8.85
N LYS A 126 -33.02 15.29 -9.76
CA LYS A 126 -31.64 14.87 -9.43
C LYS A 126 -30.68 16.02 -9.14
N ILE A 127 -30.94 17.22 -9.65
CA ILE A 127 -30.15 18.44 -9.36
C ILE A 127 -30.54 19.09 -8.02
N GLY A 128 -31.71 18.74 -7.45
CA GLY A 128 -32.06 19.10 -6.07
C GLY A 128 -31.00 18.68 -5.03
N ASP A 129 -30.20 17.67 -5.36
CA ASP A 129 -29.06 17.19 -4.58
C ASP A 129 -27.81 18.09 -4.63
N VAL A 130 -27.75 19.14 -5.46
CA VAL A 130 -26.54 19.98 -5.56
C VAL A 130 -26.26 20.73 -4.26
N ASN A 131 -27.31 21.13 -3.52
CA ASN A 131 -27.13 21.76 -2.21
C ASN A 131 -26.63 20.75 -1.16
N LEU A 132 -27.16 19.52 -1.19
CA LEU A 132 -26.72 18.44 -0.29
C LEU A 132 -25.28 18.01 -0.61
N TRP A 133 -24.93 17.92 -1.89
CA TRP A 133 -23.57 17.66 -2.36
C TRP A 133 -22.61 18.76 -1.92
N LYS A 134 -23.00 20.03 -2.07
CA LYS A 134 -22.19 21.16 -1.61
C LYS A 134 -21.95 21.11 -0.10
N GLU A 135 -22.99 20.79 0.67
CA GLU A 135 -22.88 20.64 2.12
C GLU A 135 -21.97 19.46 2.50
N SER A 136 -22.11 18.31 1.84
CA SER A 136 -21.22 17.15 2.02
C SER A 136 -19.77 17.50 1.73
N VAL A 137 -19.49 18.14 0.59
CA VAL A 137 -18.13 18.54 0.20
C VAL A 137 -17.55 19.55 1.19
N ASN A 138 -18.34 20.50 1.69
CA ASN A 138 -17.88 21.43 2.72
C ASN A 138 -17.52 20.72 4.03
N ASN A 139 -18.34 19.76 4.45
CA ASN A 139 -18.09 18.96 5.65
C ASN A 139 -16.83 18.09 5.48
N ASP A 140 -16.66 17.45 4.32
CA ASP A 140 -15.48 16.66 4.00
C ASP A 140 -14.22 17.52 3.95
N LEU A 141 -14.30 18.71 3.34
CA LEU A 141 -13.21 19.68 3.30
C LEU A 141 -12.82 20.14 4.72
N GLU A 142 -13.81 20.38 5.58
CA GLU A 142 -13.56 20.75 6.97
C GLU A 142 -12.90 19.60 7.74
N ALA A 143 -13.38 18.36 7.56
CA ALA A 143 -12.76 17.18 8.15
C ALA A 143 -11.29 17.02 7.71
N VAL A 144 -11.01 17.14 6.41
CA VAL A 144 -9.65 17.08 5.86
C VAL A 144 -8.77 18.19 6.44
N LYS A 145 -9.28 19.42 6.56
CA LYS A 145 -8.53 20.52 7.18
C LYS A 145 -8.18 20.20 8.64
N GLN A 146 -9.11 19.63 9.40
CA GLN A 146 -8.86 19.23 10.78
C GLN A 146 -7.81 18.11 10.86
N GLU A 147 -7.85 17.15 9.94
CA GLU A 147 -6.84 16.09 9.88
C GLU A 147 -5.46 16.62 9.53
N ILE A 148 -5.35 17.55 8.57
CA ILE A 148 -4.08 18.21 8.23
C ILE A 148 -3.50 18.93 9.46
N LEU A 149 -4.33 19.66 10.22
CA LEU A 149 -3.88 20.34 11.44
C LEU A 149 -3.38 19.33 12.49
N ARG A 150 -4.09 18.20 12.68
CA ARG A 150 -3.65 17.13 13.58
C ARG A 150 -2.35 16.47 13.12
N VAL A 151 -2.16 16.26 11.82
CA VAL A 151 -0.92 15.71 11.25
C VAL A 151 0.23 16.68 11.49
N GLN A 152 0.02 17.98 11.26
CA GLN A 152 1.02 19.01 11.53
C GLN A 152 1.40 19.05 13.01
N GLU A 153 0.44 18.94 13.92
CA GLU A 153 0.71 18.88 15.36
C GLU A 153 1.51 17.64 15.76
N LYS A 154 1.13 16.46 15.25
CA LYS A 154 1.88 15.21 15.46
C LYS A 154 3.31 15.30 14.93
N PHE A 155 3.50 15.91 13.76
CA PHE A 155 4.81 16.11 13.15
C PHE A 155 5.69 17.05 13.98
N ASN A 156 5.15 18.18 14.44
CA ASN A 156 5.87 19.10 15.33
C ASN A 156 6.26 18.42 16.65
N ASN A 157 5.36 17.63 17.24
CA ASN A 157 5.67 16.87 18.44
C ASN A 157 6.78 15.83 18.18
N LEU A 158 6.72 15.11 17.06
CA LEU A 158 7.75 14.16 16.67
C LEU A 158 9.11 14.84 16.49
N GLN A 159 9.16 15.98 15.81
CA GLN A 159 10.40 16.76 15.67
C GLN A 159 10.99 17.14 17.03
N ASN A 160 10.18 17.62 17.96
CA ASN A 160 10.63 17.96 19.30
C ASN A 160 11.18 16.74 20.06
N ILE A 161 10.49 15.59 19.98
CA ILE A 161 10.94 14.34 20.59
C ILE A 161 12.25 13.86 19.96
N LEU A 162 12.39 13.93 18.63
CA LEU A 162 13.59 13.51 17.91
C LEU A 162 14.79 14.40 18.27
N VAL A 163 14.61 15.73 18.30
CA VAL A 163 15.67 16.65 18.72
C VAL A 163 16.11 16.38 20.16
N GLY A 164 15.15 16.15 21.08
CA GLY A 164 15.44 15.75 22.45
C GLY A 164 16.23 14.45 22.53
N ARG A 165 15.80 13.42 21.81
CA ARG A 165 16.47 12.11 21.82
C ARG A 165 17.86 12.14 21.20
N VAL A 166 18.08 12.93 20.15
CA VAL A 166 19.42 13.14 19.57
C VAL A 166 20.32 13.88 20.55
N HIS A 167 19.80 14.87 21.27
CA HIS A 167 20.56 15.57 22.30
C HIS A 167 20.96 14.64 23.44
N ASP A 168 20.02 13.85 23.96
CA ASP A 168 20.27 12.86 25.01
C ASP A 168 21.27 11.79 24.55
N TYR A 169 21.14 11.32 23.30
CA TYR A 169 22.10 10.40 22.72
C TYR A 169 23.51 10.98 22.66
N ASN A 170 23.67 12.22 22.17
CA ASN A 170 24.97 12.89 22.10
C ASN A 170 25.57 13.08 23.50
N LYS A 171 24.76 13.46 24.49
CA LYS A 171 25.19 13.56 25.89
C LYS A 171 25.68 12.21 26.43
N ASN A 172 24.90 11.14 26.24
CA ASN A 172 25.26 9.80 26.69
C ASN A 172 26.56 9.31 26.02
N VAL A 173 26.73 9.55 24.72
CA VAL A 173 27.97 9.20 23.99
C VAL A 173 29.15 10.01 24.52
N SER A 174 28.97 11.29 24.83
CA SER A 174 30.02 12.11 25.45
C SER A 174 30.39 11.62 26.85
N GLU A 175 29.42 11.22 27.67
CA GLU A 175 29.66 10.63 29.00
C GLU A 175 30.41 9.30 28.88
N LEU A 176 29.97 8.40 28.00
CA LEU A 176 30.66 7.14 27.70
C LEU A 176 32.10 7.38 27.21
N ASN A 177 32.34 8.39 26.38
CA ASN A 177 33.70 8.75 25.96
C ASN A 177 34.58 9.18 27.14
N SER A 178 34.01 9.90 28.10
CA SER A 178 34.71 10.30 29.32
C SER A 178 35.01 9.09 30.21
N GLU A 179 34.04 8.21 30.40
CA GLU A 179 34.20 6.96 31.16
C GLU A 179 35.24 6.03 30.51
N MET A 180 35.21 5.90 29.18
CA MET A 180 36.18 5.12 28.42
C MET A 180 37.60 5.66 28.60
N LYS A 181 37.79 6.99 28.56
CA LYS A 181 39.09 7.62 28.83
C LYS A 181 39.55 7.38 30.28
N ALA A 182 38.64 7.43 31.25
CA ALA A 182 38.97 7.12 32.63
C ALA A 182 39.40 5.65 32.78
N LEU A 183 38.70 4.74 32.10
CA LEU A 183 39.04 3.32 32.05
C LEU A 183 40.41 3.10 31.39
N GLU A 184 40.71 3.79 30.29
CA GLU A 184 42.01 3.77 29.62
C GLU A 184 43.13 4.18 30.59
N GLN A 185 42.94 5.26 31.34
CA GLN A 185 43.92 5.71 32.34
C GLN A 185 44.09 4.71 33.49
N VAL A 186 43.00 4.11 33.97
CA VAL A 186 43.07 3.07 35.00
C VAL A 186 43.80 1.84 34.47
N MET A 187 43.49 1.42 33.25
CA MET A 187 44.15 0.30 32.58
C MET A 187 45.64 0.57 32.42
N GLN A 188 46.03 1.77 32.00
CA GLN A 188 47.44 2.18 31.90
C GLN A 188 48.15 2.08 33.27
N LYS A 189 47.52 2.58 34.33
CA LYS A 189 48.03 2.50 35.71
C LYS A 189 48.17 1.06 36.23
N ILE A 190 47.44 0.10 35.68
CA ILE A 190 47.52 -1.32 36.07
C ILE A 190 48.53 -2.08 35.21
N ILE A 191 48.51 -1.88 33.88
CA ILE A 191 49.36 -2.61 32.94
C ILE A 191 50.83 -2.24 33.13
N GLU A 192 51.16 -0.98 33.38
CA GLU A 192 52.55 -0.54 33.53
C GLU A 192 53.26 -1.19 34.74
N PRO A 193 52.71 -1.17 35.98
CA PRO A 193 53.29 -1.88 37.11
C PRO A 193 53.33 -3.39 36.92
N LEU A 194 52.28 -4.00 36.36
CA LEU A 194 52.27 -5.45 36.11
C LEU A 194 53.39 -5.85 35.15
N THR A 195 53.56 -5.12 34.05
CA THR A 195 54.62 -5.37 33.08
C THR A 195 56.00 -5.19 33.71
N THR A 196 56.17 -4.19 34.58
CA THR A 196 57.41 -3.93 35.30
C THR A 196 57.71 -5.07 36.28
N ASN A 197 56.74 -5.46 37.10
CA ASN A 197 56.85 -6.56 38.05
C ASN A 197 57.16 -7.90 37.36
N VAL A 198 56.51 -8.19 36.23
CA VAL A 198 56.79 -9.40 35.43
C VAL A 198 58.23 -9.39 34.89
N LYS A 199 58.72 -8.23 34.40
CA LYS A 199 60.12 -8.10 33.95
C LYS A 199 61.12 -8.28 35.09
N GLU A 200 60.85 -7.72 36.27
CA GLU A 200 61.70 -7.89 37.46
C GLU A 200 61.74 -9.33 37.94
N LEU A 201 60.59 -10.00 38.04
CA LEU A 201 60.51 -11.43 38.36
C LEU A 201 61.28 -12.29 37.34
N GLY A 202 61.19 -11.95 36.06
CA GLY A 202 61.99 -12.59 35.00
C GLY A 202 63.50 -12.43 35.21
N LYS A 203 63.95 -11.24 35.61
CA LYS A 203 65.37 -10.98 35.95
C LYS A 203 65.82 -11.78 37.18
N ILE A 204 65.06 -11.73 38.27
CA ILE A 204 65.36 -12.46 39.52
C ILE A 204 65.47 -13.97 39.23
N THR A 205 64.52 -14.52 38.48
CA THR A 205 64.53 -15.94 38.09
C THR A 205 65.75 -16.29 37.24
N SER A 206 66.14 -15.41 36.32
CA SER A 206 67.33 -15.58 35.46
C SER A 206 68.63 -15.55 36.26
N GLU A 207 68.75 -14.64 37.23
CA GLU A 207 69.91 -14.54 38.12
C GLU A 207 70.03 -15.76 39.04
N LEU A 208 68.92 -16.22 39.62
CA LEU A 208 68.85 -17.46 40.40
C LEU A 208 69.29 -18.67 39.58
N LYS A 209 68.84 -18.78 38.32
CA LYS A 209 69.25 -19.86 37.41
C LYS A 209 70.75 -19.82 37.11
N LYS A 210 71.32 -18.63 36.86
CA LYS A 210 72.77 -18.46 36.65
C LYS A 210 73.61 -18.80 37.89
N LYS A 211 73.16 -18.39 39.08
CA LYS A 211 73.86 -18.70 40.35
C LYS A 211 73.87 -20.20 40.63
N LYS A 212 72.75 -20.89 40.38
CA LYS A 212 72.65 -22.36 40.50
C LYS A 212 73.60 -23.09 39.54
N SER A 213 73.76 -22.58 38.31
CA SER A 213 74.68 -23.15 37.31
C SER A 213 76.17 -22.93 37.60
N ARG A 214 76.55 -21.97 38.45
CA ARG A 214 77.96 -21.75 38.86
C ARG A 214 78.36 -22.47 40.15
N SER A 215 77.40 -23.05 40.87
CA SER A 215 77.61 -23.74 42.14
C SER A 215 77.67 -25.27 42.00
N ILE A 216 77.67 -25.77 40.76
CA ILE A 216 77.88 -27.16 40.33
C ILE A 216 79.10 -27.14 39.43
#